data_AF-A0A916A7X4-F1
#
_entry.id   AF-A0A916A7X4-F1
#
_cell.length_a   1.000
_cell.length_b   1.000
_cell.length_c   1.000
_cell.angle_alpha   90.00
_cell.angle_beta   90.00
_cell.angle_gamma   90.00
#
_symmetry.space_group_name_H-M   'P 1'
#
loop_
_entity.id
_entity.type
_entity.pdbx_description
1 polymer ?
#
loop_
_entity_poly.entity_id
_entity_poly.type
_entity_poly.pdbx_seq_one_letter_code
_entity_poly.pdbx_strand_id
1 'polypeptide(L)'
;MNTRRFLIALLPALIAAPVAVCAAPTDEAAIRAVLMAEFSKPDAPLKVQPIVVAADHGIADWFQGSRGGRALMRRHGALWSIVLCSGDGLKDVNALQMAGIAAGQAAQLLKSLERAEAGLTPQQRGQLASFEGTVRMDAHGQHPPGHKH
;
A
#
# COMPACT_ATOMS: atom_id res chain seq x y z
N MET A 1 19.00 -73.63 28.80
CA MET A 1 18.85 -72.35 29.51
C MET A 1 18.78 -71.26 28.45
N ASN A 2 17.59 -70.91 27.96
CA ASN A 2 16.65 -69.90 28.46
C ASN A 2 16.93 -68.49 27.90
N THR A 3 15.91 -67.92 27.23
CA THR A 3 15.58 -66.49 27.07
C THR A 3 16.53 -65.62 26.21
N ARG A 4 16.10 -64.74 25.31
CA ARG A 4 14.88 -63.90 25.24
C ARG A 4 14.61 -63.46 23.79
N ARG A 5 13.35 -63.56 23.37
CA ARG A 5 12.80 -62.95 22.16
C ARG A 5 12.69 -61.43 22.39
N PHE A 6 13.31 -60.61 21.53
CA PHE A 6 13.04 -59.18 21.47
C PHE A 6 12.25 -58.89 20.18
N LEU A 7 10.94 -58.73 20.33
CA LEU A 7 10.07 -58.16 19.29
C LEU A 7 10.22 -56.64 19.35
N ILE A 8 10.98 -56.07 18.42
CA ILE A 8 11.01 -54.62 18.19
C ILE A 8 9.84 -54.29 17.28
N ALA A 9 8.77 -53.74 17.86
CA ALA A 9 7.66 -53.18 17.11
C ALA A 9 8.10 -51.84 16.49
N LEU A 10 8.27 -51.80 15.17
CA LEU A 10 8.43 -50.56 14.42
C LEU A 10 7.07 -49.85 14.32
N LEU A 11 6.91 -48.76 15.07
CA LEU A 11 5.87 -47.76 14.82
C LEU A 11 6.27 -46.91 13.60
N PRO A 12 5.42 -46.76 12.57
CA PRO A 12 5.65 -45.77 11.52
C PRO A 12 5.33 -44.38 12.08
N ALA A 13 6.36 -43.56 12.29
CA ALA A 13 6.20 -42.14 12.59
C ALA A 13 5.65 -41.42 11.35
N LEU A 14 4.35 -41.07 11.40
CA LEU A 14 3.69 -40.26 10.40
C LEU A 14 4.19 -38.81 10.53
N ILE A 15 5.19 -38.44 9.73
CA ILE A 15 5.72 -37.07 9.66
C ILE A 15 4.70 -36.22 8.88
N ALA A 16 3.85 -35.51 9.58
CA ALA A 16 3.03 -34.46 9.00
C ALA A 16 3.93 -33.25 8.67
N ALA A 17 4.24 -33.06 7.38
CA ALA A 17 4.94 -31.85 6.92
C ALA A 17 4.01 -30.63 7.07
N PRO A 18 4.45 -29.51 7.65
CA PRO A 18 3.65 -28.30 7.70
C PRO A 18 3.55 -27.71 6.30
N VAL A 19 2.35 -27.72 5.73
CA VAL A 19 2.05 -26.95 4.53
C VAL A 19 2.06 -25.48 4.93
N ALA A 20 3.11 -24.76 4.55
CA ALA A 20 3.16 -23.32 4.71
C ALA A 20 2.12 -22.68 3.78
N VAL A 21 0.96 -22.35 4.33
CA VAL A 21 -0.04 -21.55 3.62
C VAL A 21 0.49 -20.13 3.55
N CYS A 22 1.05 -19.73 2.40
CA CYS A 22 1.35 -18.33 2.14
C CYS A 22 0.04 -17.53 2.13
N ALA A 23 -0.25 -16.83 3.22
CA ALA A 23 -1.37 -15.89 3.25
C ALA A 23 -1.12 -14.79 2.21
N ALA A 24 -2.16 -14.44 1.45
CA ALA A 24 -2.09 -13.30 0.54
C ALA A 24 -1.75 -12.02 1.34
N PRO A 25 -0.93 -11.12 0.78
CA PRO A 25 -0.60 -9.86 1.45
C PRO A 25 -1.87 -9.06 1.72
N THR A 26 -1.90 -8.33 2.84
CA THR A 26 -2.97 -7.36 3.09
C THR A 26 -2.91 -6.25 2.05
N ASP A 27 -4.01 -5.52 1.87
CA ASP A 27 -4.05 -4.42 0.90
C ASP A 27 -3.03 -3.32 1.21
N GLU A 28 -2.84 -3.01 2.50
CA GLU A 28 -1.84 -2.04 2.92
C GLU A 28 -0.43 -2.52 2.62
N ALA A 29 -0.16 -3.82 2.77
CA ALA A 29 1.14 -4.40 2.43
C ALA A 29 1.38 -4.38 0.91
N ALA A 30 0.36 -4.71 0.11
CA ALA A 30 0.44 -4.69 -1.34
C ALA A 30 0.62 -3.27 -1.89
N ILE A 31 -0.18 -2.30 -1.43
CA ILE A 31 -0.05 -0.87 -1.79
C ILE A 31 1.32 -0.33 -1.41
N ARG A 32 1.80 -0.64 -0.20
CA ARG A 32 3.14 -0.25 0.25
C ARG A 32 4.22 -0.81 -0.67
N ALA A 33 4.12 -2.08 -1.04
CA ALA A 33 5.09 -2.72 -1.93
C ALA A 33 5.14 -2.02 -3.30
N VAL A 34 3.98 -1.68 -3.88
CA VAL A 34 3.90 -0.92 -5.13
C VAL A 34 4.60 0.44 -5.00
N LEU A 35 4.25 1.24 -3.99
CA LEU A 35 4.85 2.56 -3.81
C LEU A 35 6.37 2.50 -3.54
N MET A 36 6.81 1.52 -2.77
CA MET A 36 8.24 1.33 -2.52
C MET A 36 8.98 0.89 -3.78
N ALA A 37 8.39 0.04 -4.63
CA ALA A 37 8.99 -0.35 -5.89
C ALA A 37 9.15 0.84 -6.85
N GLU A 38 8.12 1.69 -6.94
CA GLU A 38 8.10 2.81 -7.90
C GLU A 38 8.93 4.03 -7.44
N PHE A 39 8.95 4.34 -6.14
CA PHE A 39 9.48 5.62 -5.65
C PHE A 39 10.69 5.54 -4.71
N SER A 40 11.10 4.35 -4.27
CA SER A 40 12.25 4.26 -3.36
C SER A 40 13.54 4.69 -4.04
N LYS A 41 14.36 5.46 -3.32
CA LYS A 41 15.70 5.86 -3.74
C LYS A 41 16.74 5.42 -2.71
N PRO A 42 17.94 5.00 -3.13
CA PRO A 42 18.98 4.54 -2.20
C PRO A 42 19.39 5.58 -1.16
N ASP A 43 19.39 6.85 -1.55
CA ASP A 43 19.83 8.01 -0.77
C ASP A 43 18.69 8.70 -0.01
N ALA A 44 17.43 8.36 -0.33
CA ALA A 44 16.25 8.93 0.31
C ALA A 44 15.17 7.84 0.52
N PRO A 45 15.17 7.17 1.69
CA PRO A 45 14.23 6.08 1.95
C PRO A 45 12.78 6.60 1.94
N LEU A 46 11.92 5.87 1.23
CA LEU A 46 10.50 6.16 1.17
C LEU A 46 9.80 5.60 2.41
N LYS A 47 9.05 6.45 3.11
CA LYS A 47 8.17 6.06 4.21
C LYS A 47 6.72 6.17 3.75
N VAL A 48 6.01 5.05 3.66
CA VAL A 48 4.59 5.01 3.25
C VAL A 48 3.70 4.78 4.48
N GLN A 49 2.98 5.79 4.95
CA GLN A 49 1.97 5.69 6.01
C GLN A 49 1.32 7.05 6.25
N PRO A 50 0.06 7.10 6.69
CA PRO A 50 -0.91 5.99 6.73
C PRO A 50 -1.33 5.48 5.34
N ILE A 51 -1.99 4.32 5.32
CA ILE A 51 -2.67 3.76 4.14
C ILE A 51 -4.12 3.49 4.55
N VAL A 52 -5.07 3.93 3.75
CA VAL A 52 -6.50 3.68 3.96
C VAL A 52 -7.11 3.06 2.69
N VAL A 53 -8.04 2.13 2.87
CA VAL A 53 -8.66 1.37 1.79
C VAL A 53 -10.18 1.39 1.94
N ALA A 54 -10.89 1.57 0.82
CA ALA A 54 -12.33 1.40 0.71
C ALA A 54 -12.66 0.67 -0.59
N ALA A 55 -13.14 -0.58 -0.49
CA ALA A 55 -13.37 -1.46 -1.62
C ALA A 55 -12.12 -1.55 -2.53
N ASP A 56 -12.25 -1.15 -3.79
CA ASP A 56 -11.18 -1.23 -4.79
C ASP A 56 -10.31 0.04 -4.88
N HIS A 57 -10.41 0.93 -3.89
CA HIS A 57 -9.69 2.20 -3.87
C HIS A 57 -8.91 2.37 -2.57
N GLY A 58 -7.75 3.02 -2.64
CA GLY A 58 -6.97 3.33 -1.46
C GLY A 58 -6.27 4.68 -1.58
N ILE A 59 -5.94 5.29 -0.44
CA ILE A 59 -5.08 6.46 -0.39
C ILE A 59 -3.90 6.11 0.53
N ALA A 60 -2.69 6.35 0.03
CA ALA A 60 -1.47 6.10 0.76
C ALA A 60 -0.62 7.36 0.83
N ASP A 61 -0.31 7.77 2.05
CA ASP A 61 0.57 8.89 2.32
C ASP A 61 2.02 8.42 2.23
N TRP A 62 2.87 9.24 1.64
CA TRP A 62 4.29 8.94 1.52
C TRP A 62 5.16 10.14 1.88
N PHE A 63 6.36 9.85 2.37
CA PHE A 63 7.37 10.82 2.76
C PHE A 63 8.73 10.38 2.21
N GLN A 64 9.50 11.31 1.65
CA GLN A 64 10.87 11.10 1.20
C GLN A 64 11.67 12.39 1.42
N GLY A 65 12.52 12.40 2.46
CA GLY A 65 13.26 13.60 2.88
C GLY A 65 12.33 14.70 3.37
N SER A 66 12.43 15.89 2.75
CA SER A 66 11.56 17.03 3.06
C SER A 66 10.22 17.01 2.31
N ARG A 67 10.05 16.09 1.35
CA ARG A 67 8.86 16.00 0.50
C ARG A 67 7.91 14.92 1.03
N GLY A 68 6.63 15.11 0.77
CA GLY A 68 5.61 14.08 0.93
C GLY A 68 4.46 14.33 0.00
N GLY A 69 3.50 13.42 0.00
CA GLY A 69 2.28 13.53 -0.78
C GLY A 69 1.38 12.34 -0.55
N ARG A 70 0.30 12.28 -1.31
CA ARG A 70 -0.70 11.21 -1.26
C ARG A 70 -0.78 10.54 -2.61
N ALA A 71 -0.86 9.23 -2.62
CA ALA A 71 -1.07 8.42 -3.80
C ALA A 71 -2.48 7.83 -3.77
N LEU A 72 -3.27 8.10 -4.81
CA LEU A 72 -4.52 7.39 -5.04
C LEU A 72 -4.20 6.06 -5.70
N MET A 73 -4.72 4.99 -5.12
CA MET A 73 -4.52 3.61 -5.52
C MET A 73 -5.82 3.02 -6.05
N ARG A 74 -5.73 2.18 -7.07
CA ARG A 74 -6.86 1.39 -7.57
C ARG A 74 -6.50 -0.08 -7.62
N ARG A 75 -7.46 -0.91 -7.26
CA ARG A 75 -7.35 -2.36 -7.32
C ARG A 75 -7.82 -2.87 -8.68
N HIS A 76 -7.04 -3.77 -9.27
CA HIS A 76 -7.36 -4.51 -10.47
C HIS A 76 -7.17 -6.00 -10.18
N GLY A 77 -8.24 -6.65 -9.71
CA GLY A 77 -8.17 -8.03 -9.22
C GLY A 77 -7.37 -8.13 -7.92
N ALA A 78 -6.26 -8.88 -7.95
CA ALA A 78 -5.35 -9.00 -6.80
C ALA A 78 -4.24 -7.94 -6.76
N LEU A 79 -4.15 -7.09 -7.80
CA LEU A 79 -3.07 -6.12 -7.95
C LEU A 79 -3.55 -4.71 -7.62
N TRP A 80 -2.62 -3.89 -7.14
CA TRP A 80 -2.81 -2.46 -6.91
C TRP A 80 -1.95 -1.67 -7.88
N SER A 81 -2.46 -0.53 -8.33
CA SER A 81 -1.74 0.42 -9.18
C SER A 81 -1.94 1.84 -8.70
N ILE A 82 -0.96 2.71 -8.97
CA ILE A 82 -1.03 4.14 -8.69
C ILE A 82 -1.88 4.80 -9.78
N VAL A 83 -2.95 5.48 -9.39
CA VAL A 83 -3.79 6.27 -10.30
C VAL A 83 -3.19 7.66 -10.50
N LEU A 84 -2.86 8.33 -9.39
CA LEU A 84 -2.21 9.63 -9.38
C LEU A 84 -1.55 9.90 -8.03
N CYS A 85 -0.57 10.80 -8.03
CA CYS A 85 -0.01 11.40 -6.82
C CYS A 85 -0.36 12.90 -6.76
N SER A 86 -0.80 13.36 -5.59
CA SER A 86 -1.14 14.76 -5.33
C SER A 86 -0.94 15.13 -3.85
N GLY A 87 -1.01 16.41 -3.52
CA GLY A 87 -1.06 16.90 -2.15
C GLY A 87 -2.48 16.91 -1.59
N ASP A 88 -2.98 18.07 -1.20
CA ASP A 88 -4.33 18.23 -0.63
C ASP A 88 -5.46 18.03 -1.64
N GLY A 89 -5.17 17.94 -2.94
CA GLY A 89 -6.16 17.59 -3.96
C GLY A 89 -6.84 16.24 -3.71
N LEU A 90 -6.16 15.28 -3.06
CA LEU A 90 -6.75 13.99 -2.67
C LEU A 90 -7.60 14.05 -1.39
N LYS A 91 -7.75 15.23 -0.78
CA LYS A 91 -8.68 15.49 0.33
C LYS A 91 -10.01 16.08 -0.14
N ASP A 92 -10.14 16.41 -1.42
CA ASP A 92 -11.38 16.89 -2.01
C ASP A 92 -12.23 15.73 -2.54
N VAL A 93 -13.46 15.61 -2.04
CA VAL A 93 -14.42 14.58 -2.45
C VAL A 93 -14.77 14.70 -3.94
N ASN A 94 -14.80 15.91 -4.49
CA ASN A 94 -15.10 16.13 -5.90
C ASN A 94 -13.96 15.63 -6.79
N ALA A 95 -12.71 15.83 -6.37
CA ALA A 95 -11.55 15.31 -7.09
C ALA A 95 -11.55 13.79 -7.15
N LEU A 96 -11.90 13.12 -6.04
CA LEU A 96 -12.06 11.66 -5.98
C LEU A 96 -13.19 11.18 -6.91
N GLN A 97 -14.33 11.87 -6.93
CA GLN A 97 -15.43 11.53 -7.83
C GLN A 97 -15.09 11.73 -9.31
N MET A 98 -14.38 12.83 -9.65
CA MET A 98 -13.86 13.05 -11.00
C MET A 98 -12.83 11.99 -11.41
N ALA A 99 -12.13 11.38 -10.46
CA ALA A 99 -11.25 10.23 -10.71
C ALA A 99 -12.03 8.91 -10.92
N GLY A 100 -13.37 8.94 -10.87
CA GLY A 100 -14.25 7.80 -11.11
C GLY A 100 -14.65 7.02 -9.86
N ILE A 101 -14.40 7.56 -8.66
CA ILE A 101 -14.75 6.91 -7.39
C ILE A 101 -16.20 7.23 -7.04
N ALA A 102 -17.01 6.20 -6.74
CA ALA A 102 -18.40 6.41 -6.33
C ALA A 102 -18.48 7.25 -5.05
N ALA A 103 -19.49 8.12 -4.95
CA ALA A 103 -19.61 9.11 -3.87
C ALA A 103 -19.50 8.51 -2.45
N GLY A 104 -20.14 7.36 -2.19
CA GLY A 104 -20.06 6.68 -0.90
C GLY A 104 -18.66 6.18 -0.55
N GLN A 105 -17.92 5.67 -1.55
CA GLN A 105 -16.54 5.20 -1.38
C GLN A 105 -15.59 6.39 -1.17
N ALA A 106 -15.78 7.48 -1.93
CA ALA A 106 -15.01 8.70 -1.76
C ALA A 106 -15.18 9.29 -0.35
N ALA A 107 -16.42 9.37 0.15
CA ALA A 107 -16.68 9.83 1.52
C ALA A 107 -16.05 8.92 2.58
N GLN A 108 -16.11 7.59 2.38
CA GLN A 108 -15.48 6.63 3.29
C GLN A 108 -13.95 6.76 3.32
N LEU A 109 -13.32 6.94 2.15
CA LEU A 109 -11.88 7.17 2.05
C LEU A 109 -11.47 8.42 2.81
N LEU A 110 -12.13 9.55 2.57
CA LEU A 110 -11.78 10.81 3.23
C LEU A 110 -11.95 10.75 4.74
N LYS A 111 -13.05 10.15 5.23
CA LYS A 111 -13.27 9.96 6.66
C LYS A 111 -12.20 9.07 7.30
N SER A 112 -11.78 8.02 6.60
CA SER A 112 -10.71 7.13 7.07
C SER A 112 -9.36 7.82 7.06
N LEU A 113 -9.08 8.58 6.00
CA LEU A 113 -7.85 9.35 5.82
C LEU A 113 -7.72 10.41 6.92
N GLU A 114 -8.75 11.20 7.17
CA GLU A 114 -8.76 12.21 8.23
C GLU A 114 -8.45 11.61 9.61
N ARG A 115 -9.07 10.47 9.93
CA ARG A 115 -8.79 9.76 11.19
C ARG A 115 -7.35 9.27 11.26
N ALA A 116 -6.82 8.74 10.16
CA ALA A 116 -5.46 8.22 10.13
C ALA A 116 -4.42 9.35 10.20
N GLU A 117 -4.66 10.46 9.49
CA GLU A 117 -3.79 11.65 9.51
C GLU A 117 -3.83 12.41 10.83
N ALA A 118 -4.87 12.24 11.66
CA ALA A 118 -4.93 12.84 12.98
C ALA A 118 -3.77 12.39 13.90
N GLY A 119 -3.17 11.23 13.62
CA GLY A 119 -1.97 10.74 14.31
C GLY A 119 -0.65 11.36 13.83
N LEU A 120 -0.66 12.19 12.78
CA LEU A 120 0.54 12.79 12.20
C LEU A 120 0.89 14.12 12.88
N THR A 121 2.20 14.40 12.99
CA THR A 121 2.66 15.69 13.48
C THR A 121 2.29 16.82 12.50
N PRO A 122 2.21 18.09 12.96
CA PRO A 122 1.99 19.22 12.07
C PRO A 122 3.01 19.31 10.92
N GLN A 123 4.28 18.99 11.21
CA GLN A 123 5.34 18.94 10.20
C GLN A 123 5.03 17.90 9.11
N GLN A 124 4.64 16.69 9.49
CA GLN A 124 4.29 15.64 8.53
C GLN A 124 3.08 16.05 7.69
N ARG A 125 2.04 16.62 8.29
CA ARG A 125 0.88 17.13 7.54
C ARG A 125 1.27 18.23 6.54
N GLY A 126 2.19 19.13 6.93
CA GLY A 126 2.77 20.12 6.02
C GLY A 126 3.55 19.50 4.85
N GLN A 127 4.30 18.42 5.10
CA GLN A 127 5.00 17.69 4.03
C GLN A 127 4.03 17.05 3.03
N LEU A 128 2.93 16.46 3.50
CA LEU A 128 1.91 15.89 2.61
C LEU A 128 1.23 16.96 1.72
N ALA A 129 1.01 18.15 2.28
CA ALA A 129 0.47 19.29 1.54
C ALA A 129 1.48 19.92 0.57
N SER A 130 2.79 19.74 0.80
CA SER A 130 3.87 20.36 0.01
C SER A 130 3.99 19.85 -1.44
N PHE A 131 3.25 18.82 -1.81
CA PHE A 131 3.20 18.37 -3.20
C PHE A 131 2.29 19.29 -4.04
N GLU A 132 2.88 20.37 -4.54
CA GLU A 132 2.25 21.25 -5.53
C GLU A 132 2.37 20.64 -6.92
N GLY A 133 1.45 19.72 -7.25
CA GLY A 133 1.35 19.11 -8.57
C GLY A 133 0.37 17.93 -8.61
N THR A 134 -0.12 17.59 -9.79
CA THR A 134 -0.83 16.32 -10.05
C THR A 134 -0.02 15.56 -11.07
N VAL A 135 0.67 14.50 -10.64
CA VAL A 135 1.33 13.57 -11.57
C VAL A 135 0.34 12.43 -11.81
N ARG A 136 -0.26 12.40 -13.01
CA ARG A 136 -0.98 11.22 -13.48
C ARG A 136 0.05 10.25 -14.04
N MET A 137 0.10 9.04 -13.48
CA MET A 137 0.85 7.97 -14.12
C MET A 137 -0.01 7.42 -15.26
N ASP A 138 0.62 7.16 -16.40
CA ASP A 138 -0.04 6.39 -17.45
C ASP A 138 -0.29 4.95 -16.98
N ALA A 139 -1.02 4.15 -17.77
CA ALA A 139 -1.34 2.76 -17.45
C ALA A 139 -0.09 1.86 -17.28
N HIS A 140 1.11 2.40 -17.47
CA HIS A 140 2.39 1.70 -17.42
C HIS A 140 3.38 2.26 -16.37
N GLY A 141 2.96 3.22 -15.53
CA GLY A 141 3.80 3.74 -14.44
C GLY A 141 4.94 4.66 -14.87
N GLN A 142 4.95 5.16 -16.12
CA GLN A 142 6.06 5.98 -16.61
C GLN A 142 5.79 7.49 -16.45
N HIS A 143 6.82 8.21 -16.00
CA HIS A 143 6.80 9.68 -15.91
C HIS A 143 6.92 10.28 -17.32
N PRO A 144 6.08 11.26 -17.71
CA PRO A 144 6.32 12.02 -18.92
C PRO A 144 7.63 12.83 -18.77
N PRO A 145 8.47 12.92 -19.83
CA PRO A 145 9.66 13.76 -19.79
C PRO A 145 9.23 15.22 -19.57
N GLY A 146 9.80 15.84 -18.52
CA GLY A 146 9.50 17.22 -18.17
C GLY A 146 9.82 18.16 -19.32
N HIS A 147 8.81 18.88 -19.83
CA HIS A 147 9.02 19.97 -20.76
C HIS A 147 9.69 21.14 -20.02
N LYS A 148 10.90 21.48 -20.44
CA LYS A 148 11.54 22.75 -20.10
C LYS A 148 10.86 23.84 -20.94
N HIS A 149 10.37 24.89 -20.29
CA HIS A 149 10.19 26.20 -20.91
C HIS A 149 11.36 27.08 -20.51
#